data_AF-A0A453MKU7-F1
#
_entry.id   AF-A0A453MKU7-F1
#
_cell.length_a   1.000
_cell.length_b   1.000
_cell.length_c   1.000
_cell.angle_alpha   90.00
_cell.angle_beta   90.00
_cell.angle_gamma   90.00
#
_symmetry.space_group_name_H-M   'P 1'
#
loop_
_entity.id
_entity.type
_entity.pdbx_description
1 polymer ?
#
loop_
_entity_poly.entity_id
_entity_poly.type
_entity_poly.pdbx_seq_one_letter_code
_entity_poly.pdbx_strand_id
1 'polypeptide(L)' 'MVGLASGLGQYTEVVREAQKGLKLRNVRFVDAMGLPFQDGHLHLNTQAQVQLGHRLAQSYLTYGTFKH' A
#
# COMPACT_ATOMS: atom_id res chain seq x y z
N MET A 1 -0.51 -1.59 -6.99
CA MET A 1 -0.94 -0.30 -6.41
C MET A 1 -0.69 -0.32 -4.92
N VAL A 2 -0.17 0.77 -4.38
CA VAL A 2 -0.01 0.94 -2.93
C VAL A 2 -1.19 1.73 -2.39
N GLY A 3 -1.78 1.29 -1.29
CA GLY A 3 -2.83 2.03 -0.60
C GLY A 3 -2.25 3.27 0.08
N LEU A 4 -2.96 4.40 -0.03
CA LEU A 4 -2.59 5.64 0.61
C LEU A 4 -2.41 5.39 2.12
N ALA A 5 -1.23 5.73 2.62
CA ALA A 5 -0.91 5.80 4.03
C ALA A 5 -0.46 7.22 4.30
N SER A 6 -1.31 7.99 4.98
CA SER A 6 -1.00 9.33 5.46
C SER A 6 -1.71 9.49 6.81
N GLY A 7 -1.03 10.13 7.76
CA GLY A 7 -1.66 10.58 9.00
C GLY A 7 -2.41 11.91 8.84
N LEU A 8 -2.43 12.49 7.64
CA LEU A 8 -3.01 13.80 7.35
C LEU A 8 -4.14 13.69 6.30
N GLY A 9 -5.11 14.60 6.39
CA GLY A 9 -6.14 14.80 5.36
C GLY A 9 -7.49 14.16 5.66
N GLN A 10 -8.56 14.90 5.39
CA GLN A 10 -9.96 14.54 5.70
C GLN A 10 -10.55 13.43 4.82
N TYR A 11 -9.92 13.13 3.67
CA TYR A 11 -10.44 12.17 2.67
C TYR A 11 -9.64 10.87 2.57
N THR A 12 -8.72 10.63 3.52
CA THR A 12 -7.84 9.45 3.50
C THR A 12 -8.62 8.14 3.46
N GLU A 13 -9.73 8.05 4.19
CA GLU A 13 -10.58 6.86 4.18
C GLU A 13 -11.26 6.64 2.83
N VAL A 14 -11.90 7.68 2.27
CA VAL A 14 -12.59 7.62 0.97
C VAL A 14 -11.63 7.18 -0.15
N VAL A 15 -10.43 7.76 -0.19
CA VAL A 15 -9.40 7.38 -1.18
C VAL A 15 -8.99 5.92 -0.99
N ARG A 16 -8.81 5.46 0.25
CA ARG A 16 -8.41 4.08 0.53
C ARG A 16 -9.48 3.07 0.15
N GLU A 17 -10.75 3.35 0.43
CA GLU A 17 -11.84 2.47 0.04
C GLU A 17 -11.94 2.33 -1.49
N ALA A 18 -11.76 3.43 -2.23
CA ALA A 18 -11.68 3.38 -3.68
C ALA A 18 -10.48 2.54 -4.18
N GLN A 19 -9.31 2.68 -3.55
CA GLN A 19 -8.12 1.90 -3.89
C GLN A 19 -8.29 0.40 -3.59
N LYS A 20 -8.90 0.04 -2.46
CA LYS A 20 -9.21 -1.36 -2.11
C LYS A 20 -10.26 -1.97 -3.04
N GLY A 21 -11.25 -1.17 -3.45
CA GLY A 21 -12.35 -1.59 -4.32
C GLY A 21 -11.96 -1.81 -5.78
N LEU A 22 -10.76 -1.38 -6.20
CA LEU A 22 -10.32 -1.47 -7.59
C LEU A 22 -10.03 -2.91 -8.01
N LYS A 23 -10.93 -3.50 -8.80
CA LYS A 23 -10.81 -4.86 -9.35
C LYS A 23 -10.44 -4.82 -10.83
N LEU A 24 -9.15 -4.73 -11.12
CA LEU A 24 -8.62 -4.77 -12.49
C LEU A 24 -7.68 -5.95 -12.68
N ARG A 25 -7.72 -6.58 -13.86
CA ARG A 25 -6.78 -7.64 -14.23
C ARG A 25 -5.34 -7.08 -14.18
N ASN A 26 -4.43 -7.81 -13.54
CA ASN A 26 -3.03 -7.40 -13.33
C ASN A 26 -2.81 -6.24 -12.36
N VAL A 27 -3.82 -5.81 -11.60
CA VAL A 27 -3.64 -4.86 -10.50
C VAL A 27 -3.80 -5.60 -9.17
N ARG A 28 -2.79 -5.49 -8.30
CA ARG A 28 -2.87 -5.91 -6.90
C ARG A 28 -2.76 -4.71 -5.97
N PHE A 29 -3.53 -4.74 -4.88
CA PHE A 29 -3.48 -3.78 -3.80
C PHE A 29 -2.50 -4.23 -2.73
N VAL A 30 -1.61 -3.34 -2.30
CA VAL A 30 -0.68 -3.56 -1.19
C VAL A 30 -0.94 -2.47 -0.15
N ASP A 31 -1.35 -2.86 1.06
CA ASP A 31 -1.67 -1.90 2.11
C ASP A 31 -0.40 -1.42 2.83
N ALA A 32 -0.26 -0.10 2.92
CA ALA A 32 0.81 0.57 3.66
C ALA A 32 0.31 1.14 5.02
N MET A 33 -0.98 1.03 5.33
CA MET A 33 -1.53 1.52 6.60
C MET A 33 -0.84 0.86 7.81
N GLY A 34 -0.59 1.65 8.85
CA GLY A 34 0.09 1.22 10.07
C GLY A 34 1.62 1.20 9.98
N LEU A 35 2.21 1.48 8.82
CA LEU A 35 3.66 1.67 8.71
C LEU A 35 4.08 3.03 9.32
N PRO A 36 5.25 3.11 9.97
CA PRO A 36 5.67 4.33 10.66
C PRO A 36 6.00 5.49 9.70
N PHE A 37 5.60 6.69 10.10
CA PHE A 37 5.87 7.91 9.35
C PHE A 37 7.19 8.56 9.77
N GLN A 38 7.72 9.42 8.89
CA GLN A 38 8.67 10.46 9.25
C GLN A 38 7.92 11.61 9.93
N ASP A 39 8.67 12.52 10.57
CA ASP A 39 8.17 13.76 11.12
C ASP A 39 7.23 14.48 10.14
N GLY A 40 6.09 14.96 10.65
CA GLY A 40 5.04 15.57 9.84
C GLY A 40 3.99 14.60 9.29
N HIS A 41 4.06 13.29 9.59
CA HIS A 41 3.00 12.28 9.36
C HIS A 41 2.52 12.11 7.90
N LEU A 42 3.20 12.73 6.93
CA LEU A 42 2.85 12.66 5.51
C LEU A 42 3.62 11.55 4.77
N HIS A 43 4.91 11.41 5.06
CA HIS A 43 5.80 10.48 4.38
C HIS A 43 6.14 9.29 5.28
N LEU A 44 6.23 8.09 4.71
CA LEU A 44 6.78 6.93 5.41
C LEU A 44 8.27 7.16 5.68
N ASN A 45 8.75 6.75 6.86
CA ASN A 45 10.19 6.80 7.14
C ASN A 45 10.94 5.68 6.39
N THR A 46 12.28 5.72 6.43
CA THR A 46 13.12 4.76 5.70
C THR A 46 12.82 3.31 6.07
N GLN A 47 12.61 3.00 7.34
CA GLN A 47 12.31 1.63 7.77
C GLN A 47 10.94 1.16 7.26
N ALA A 48 9.93 2.03 7.27
CA ALA A 48 8.63 1.75 6.67
C ALA A 48 8.73 1.50 5.16
N GLN A 49 9.56 2.26 4.45
CA GLN A 49 9.78 2.06 3.02
C GLN A 49 10.43 0.71 2.71
N VAL A 50 11.38 0.26 3.53
CA VAL A 50 11.96 -1.09 3.41
C VAL A 50 10.87 -2.17 3.58
N GLN A 51 10.03 -2.04 4.61
CA GLN A 51 8.93 -2.97 4.84
C GLN A 51 7.90 -2.96 3.69
N LEU A 52 7.55 -1.78 3.18
CA LEU A 52 6.67 -1.65 2.03
C LEU A 52 7.27 -2.30 0.78
N GLY A 53 8.58 -2.13 0.56
CA GLY A 53 9.34 -2.79 -0.50
C GLY A 53 9.23 -4.31 -0.43
N HIS A 54 9.37 -4.91 0.76
CA HIS A 54 9.17 -6.35 0.94
C HIS A 54 7.74 -6.79 0.61
N ARG A 55 6.71 -6.05 1.04
CA ARG A 55 5.30 -6.34 0.70
C ARG A 55 5.04 -6.27 -0.81
N LEU A 56 5.63 -5.28 -1.49
CA LEU A 56 5.54 -5.13 -2.94
C LEU A 56 6.23 -6.30 -3.67
N ALA A 57 7.45 -6.65 -3.26
CA ALA A 57 8.17 -7.79 -3.82
C ALA A 57 7.39 -9.10 -3.64
N GLN A 58 6.83 -9.34 -2.44
CA GLN A 58 5.99 -10.51 -2.19
C GLN A 58 4.72 -10.52 -3.06
N SER A 59 4.04 -9.38 -3.20
CA SER A 59 2.85 -9.27 -4.08
C SER A 59 3.19 -9.56 -5.54
N TYR A 60 4.38 -9.15 -6.00
CA TYR A 60 4.86 -9.41 -7.36
C TYR A 60 5.20 -10.89 -7.57
N LEU A 61 6.01 -11.47 -6.69
CA LEU A 61 6.44 -12.88 -6.79
C LEU A 61 5.25 -13.84 -6.72
N THR A 62 4.25 -13.52 -5.91
CA THR A 62 3.02 -14.34 -5.79
C THR A 62 1.97 -14.02 -6.85
N TYR A 63 2.24 -13.12 -7.79
CA TYR A 63 1.29 -12.75 -8.83
C TYR A 63 0.96 -13.92 -9.76
N GLY A 64 1.99 -14.70 -10.13
CA GLY A 64 1.88 -15.83 -11.07
C GLY A 64 1.66 -17.21 -10.42
N THR A 65 1.88 -17.36 -9.12
CA THR A 65 1.86 -18.67 -8.44
C THR A 65 0.46 -19.20 -8.12
N PHE A 66 -0.60 -18.41 -8.33
CA PHE A 66 -2.00 -18.82 -8.14
C PHE A 66 -2.75 -19.09 -9.46
N LYS A 67 -2.04 -19.29 -10.57
CA LYS A 67 -2.64 -19.84 -11.79
C LYS A 67 -2.61 -21.37 -11.75
N HIS A 68 -3.63 -21.95 -11.13
CA HIS A 68 -4.10 -23.31 -11.42
C HIS A 68 -5.53 -23.23 -11.94
#